data_AF-A0A8C9KHA0-F1
#
_entry.id   AF-A0A8C9KHA0-F1
#
_cell.length_a   1.000
_cell.length_b   1.000
_cell.length_c   1.000
_cell.angle_alpha   90.00
_cell.angle_beta   90.00
_cell.angle_gamma   90.00
#
_symmetry.space_group_name_H-M   'P 1'
#
loop_
_entity.id
_entity.type
_entity.pdbx_description
1 polymer ?
#
loop_
_entity_poly.entity_id
_entity_poly.type
_entity_poly.pdbx_seq_one_letter_code
_entity_poly.pdbx_strand_id
1 'polypeptide(L)'
;MMFPLQGAQMLQLLERSLRKSLPESLKVYGTVFHMNQGNPFKLKALVDKWPDFNTVVIRPQEQEMTDDLDHYTNTYQIYSKDLKNCQKCLVSPEVINWKQHLQISQPSLNEVIQNLAATKSFQVKQTHCILYMTAEMIKKLVPSLLEGKNLSPNCGKPKAM
;
A
#
# COMPACT_ATOMS: atom_id res chain seq x y z
N MET A 1 -11.78 -8.34 12.06
CA MET A 1 -12.47 -7.07 11.78
C MET A 1 -11.39 -6.01 11.59
N MET A 2 -11.51 -5.13 10.60
CA MET A 2 -10.56 -4.01 10.42
C MET A 2 -11.18 -2.73 10.95
N PHE A 3 -10.37 -1.87 11.54
CA PHE A 3 -10.76 -0.62 12.17
C PHE A 3 -10.35 0.57 11.31
N PRO A 4 -11.25 1.52 11.04
CA PRO A 4 -10.87 2.75 10.35
C PRO A 4 -9.97 3.59 11.25
N LEU A 5 -8.81 3.96 10.71
CA LEU A 5 -7.88 4.86 11.36
C LEU A 5 -8.21 6.29 10.98
N GLN A 6 -8.65 7.09 11.95
CA GLN A 6 -9.07 8.48 11.73
C GLN A 6 -8.28 9.43 12.63
N GLY A 7 -8.14 10.68 12.19
CA GLY A 7 -7.45 11.74 12.91
C GLY A 7 -5.98 11.90 12.53
N ALA A 8 -5.54 13.16 12.47
CA ALA A 8 -4.20 13.53 12.01
C ALA A 8 -3.08 12.87 12.85
N GLN A 9 -3.24 12.81 14.18
CA GLN A 9 -2.23 12.20 15.05
C GLN A 9 -2.05 10.70 14.77
N MET A 10 -3.15 9.98 14.54
CA MET A 10 -3.12 8.54 14.27
C MET A 10 -2.48 8.26 12.91
N LEU A 11 -2.84 9.02 11.88
CA LEU A 11 -2.23 8.89 10.54
C LEU A 11 -0.73 9.25 10.55
N GLN A 12 -0.31 10.23 11.35
CA GLN A 12 1.12 10.54 11.54
C GLN A 12 1.88 9.41 12.25
N LEU A 13 1.26 8.74 13.22
CA LEU A 13 1.85 7.57 13.87
C LEU A 13 1.93 6.38 12.92
N LEU A 14 0.90 6.18 12.09
CA LEU A 14 0.86 5.14 11.06
C LEU A 14 1.98 5.39 10.04
N GLU A 15 2.14 6.61 9.53
CA GLU A 15 3.22 7.00 8.63
C GLU A 15 4.60 6.66 9.21
N ARG A 16 4.85 7.06 10.47
CA ARG A 16 6.11 6.77 11.17
C ARG A 16 6.36 5.27 11.35
N SER A 17 5.33 4.49 11.63
CA SER A 17 5.43 3.03 11.76
C SER A 17 5.74 2.37 10.41
N LEU A 18 5.03 2.76 9.35
CA LEU A 18 5.25 2.27 7.99
C LEU A 18 6.65 2.60 7.49
N ARG A 19 7.18 3.80 7.78
CA ARG A 19 8.55 4.20 7.40
C ARG A 19 9.62 3.23 7.89
N LYS A 20 9.43 2.63 9.08
CA LYS A 20 10.36 1.62 9.64
C LYS A 20 10.34 0.28 8.91
N SER A 21 9.33 0.05 8.07
CA SER A 21 9.15 -1.17 7.29
C SER A 21 9.42 -0.95 5.79
N LEU A 22 10.20 0.08 5.46
CA LEU A 22 10.66 0.28 4.10
C LEU A 22 11.79 -0.70 3.76
N PRO A 23 11.88 -1.20 2.52
CA PRO A 23 11.11 -0.77 1.34
C PRO A 23 9.71 -1.41 1.17
N GLU A 24 9.35 -2.43 1.94
CA GLU A 24 8.15 -3.25 1.74
C GLU A 24 6.85 -2.45 1.89
N SER A 25 6.84 -1.44 2.75
CA SER A 25 5.68 -0.56 3.00
C SER A 25 5.56 0.59 2.01
N LEU A 26 6.49 0.76 1.06
CA LEU A 26 6.70 2.01 0.31
C LEU A 26 5.44 2.61 -0.32
N LYS A 27 4.61 1.79 -0.97
CA LYS A 27 3.35 2.26 -1.58
C LYS A 27 2.40 2.83 -0.52
N VAL A 28 2.10 2.04 0.51
CA VAL A 28 1.21 2.45 1.60
C VAL A 28 1.77 3.63 2.39
N TYR A 29 3.07 3.62 2.70
CA TYR A 29 3.76 4.75 3.33
C TYR A 29 3.59 6.03 2.51
N GLY A 30 3.89 5.97 1.22
CA GLY A 30 3.78 7.12 0.32
C GLY A 30 2.35 7.65 0.28
N THR A 31 1.34 6.78 0.24
CA THR A 31 -0.05 7.22 0.26
C THR A 31 -0.46 7.82 1.60
N VAL A 32 -0.10 7.23 2.74
CA VAL A 32 -0.39 7.81 4.07
C VAL A 32 0.30 9.17 4.24
N PHE A 33 1.53 9.34 3.73
CA PHE A 33 2.22 10.63 3.71
C PHE A 33 1.42 11.72 2.99
N HIS A 34 0.79 11.41 1.85
CA HIS A 34 -0.09 12.36 1.14
C HIS A 34 -1.45 12.53 1.82
N MET A 35 -1.96 11.49 2.49
CA MET A 35 -3.17 11.61 3.32
C MET A 35 -2.94 12.61 4.46
N ASN A 36 -1.77 12.60 5.10
CA ASN A 36 -1.39 13.58 6.13
C ASN A 36 -1.29 15.03 5.59
N GLN A 37 -1.26 15.22 4.27
CA GLN A 37 -1.20 16.53 3.61
C GLN A 37 -2.55 16.99 3.04
N GLY A 38 -3.65 16.48 3.60
CA GLY A 38 -5.01 16.90 3.23
C GLY A 38 -5.79 15.85 2.44
N ASN A 39 -5.20 14.69 2.14
CA ASN A 39 -5.90 13.55 1.55
C ASN A 39 -6.75 13.91 0.31
N PRO A 40 -6.12 14.45 -0.76
CA PRO A 40 -6.84 14.98 -1.92
C PRO A 40 -7.71 13.92 -2.63
N PHE A 41 -7.34 12.64 -2.51
CA PHE A 41 -8.06 11.50 -3.10
C PHE A 41 -9.10 10.88 -2.16
N LYS A 42 -9.38 11.51 -1.01
CA LYS A 42 -10.39 11.08 -0.03
C LYS A 42 -10.28 9.59 0.30
N LEU A 43 -9.08 9.13 0.60
CA LEU A 43 -8.82 7.75 0.98
C LEU A 43 -9.14 7.51 2.46
N LYS A 44 -9.38 6.25 2.83
CA LYS A 44 -9.47 5.76 4.21
C LYS A 44 -8.36 4.74 4.46
N ALA A 45 -7.76 4.82 5.65
CA ALA A 45 -6.86 3.81 6.16
C ALA A 45 -7.62 2.88 7.11
N LEU A 46 -7.49 1.57 6.90
CA LEU A 46 -8.03 0.53 7.76
C LEU A 46 -6.87 -0.28 8.34
N VAL A 47 -6.94 -0.65 9.61
CA VAL A 47 -5.94 -1.49 10.29
C VAL A 47 -6.59 -2.66 11.00
N ASP A 48 -5.93 -3.81 11.08
CA ASP A 48 -6.46 -4.99 11.77
C ASP A 48 -6.39 -4.87 13.31
N LYS A 49 -5.38 -4.18 13.82
CA LYS A 49 -5.21 -3.81 15.22
C LYS A 49 -4.47 -2.48 15.32
N TRP A 50 -4.54 -1.81 16.47
CA TRP A 50 -3.84 -0.55 16.70
C TRP A 50 -3.34 -0.49 18.15
N PRO A 51 -2.15 0.09 18.43
CA PRO A 51 -1.18 0.68 17.49
C PRO A 51 -0.28 -0.31 16.75
N ASP A 52 -0.20 -1.55 17.23
CA ASP A 52 0.69 -2.57 16.67
C ASP A 52 0.05 -3.35 15.52
N PHE A 53 -0.38 -2.68 14.44
CA PHE A 53 -1.02 -3.35 13.29
C PHE A 53 -0.15 -4.45 12.65
N ASN A 54 -0.79 -5.51 12.16
CA ASN A 54 -0.16 -6.44 11.22
C ASN A 54 -0.51 -6.09 9.78
N THR A 55 -1.72 -5.61 9.50
CA THR A 55 -2.23 -5.32 8.16
C THR A 55 -2.82 -3.92 8.09
N VAL A 56 -2.45 -3.18 7.05
CA VAL A 56 -3.00 -1.88 6.69
C VAL A 56 -3.62 -2.00 5.30
N VAL A 57 -4.83 -1.51 5.13
CA VAL A 57 -5.49 -1.38 3.83
C VAL A 57 -5.84 0.09 3.63
N ILE A 58 -5.34 0.68 2.54
CA ILE A 58 -5.78 1.97 2.06
C ILE A 58 -6.76 1.74 0.91
N ARG A 59 -7.91 2.38 0.98
CA ARG A 59 -8.97 2.29 -0.04
C ARG A 59 -9.66 3.63 -0.25
N PRO A 60 -10.37 3.83 -1.35
CA PRO A 60 -11.25 4.98 -1.51
C PRO A 60 -12.39 4.92 -0.51
N GLN A 61 -12.91 6.09 -0.16
CA GLN A 61 -14.20 6.21 0.51
C GLN A 61 -15.31 5.67 -0.38
N GLU A 62 -16.33 5.07 0.24
CA GLU A 62 -17.46 4.45 -0.46
C GLU A 62 -18.16 5.44 -1.41
N GLN A 63 -18.21 6.72 -1.04
CA GLN A 63 -18.78 7.80 -1.86
C GLN A 63 -18.01 8.08 -3.15
N GLU A 64 -16.73 7.74 -3.21
CA GLU A 64 -15.90 7.92 -4.40
C GLU A 64 -15.94 6.69 -5.32
N MET A 65 -16.45 5.54 -4.84
CA MET A 65 -16.49 4.27 -5.58
C MET A 65 -17.80 4.12 -6.37
N THR A 66 -18.10 5.08 -7.25
CA THR A 66 -19.39 5.18 -7.94
C THR A 66 -19.48 4.35 -9.22
N ASP A 67 -18.35 4.06 -9.86
CA ASP A 67 -18.27 3.23 -11.06
C ASP A 67 -17.62 1.88 -10.74
N ASP A 68 -18.39 0.80 -10.86
CA ASP A 68 -17.93 -0.56 -10.60
C ASP A 68 -16.88 -1.04 -11.62
N LEU A 69 -16.73 -0.38 -12.76
CA LEU A 69 -15.79 -0.75 -13.83
C LEU A 69 -14.47 0.05 -13.80
N ASP A 70 -14.44 1.17 -13.06
CA ASP A 70 -13.25 2.03 -12.96
C ASP A 70 -12.23 1.51 -11.94
N HIS A 71 -11.37 0.61 -12.40
CA HIS A 71 -10.27 0.06 -11.60
C HIS A 71 -9.23 1.11 -11.16
N TYR A 72 -9.18 2.30 -11.79
CA TYR A 72 -8.27 3.36 -11.34
C TYR A 72 -8.78 3.97 -10.04
N THR A 73 -10.07 4.33 -9.99
CA THR A 73 -10.69 4.82 -8.76
C THR A 73 -10.78 3.71 -7.71
N ASN A 74 -11.12 2.48 -8.11
CA ASN A 74 -11.22 1.31 -7.22
C ASN A 74 -9.84 0.69 -6.89
N THR A 75 -8.88 1.52 -6.49
CA THR A 75 -7.53 1.09 -6.13
C THR A 75 -7.38 0.85 -4.62
N TYR A 76 -6.91 -0.34 -4.27
CA TYR A 76 -6.56 -0.75 -2.91
C TYR A 76 -5.04 -0.87 -2.78
N GLN A 77 -4.49 -0.32 -1.70
CA GLN A 77 -3.09 -0.50 -1.35
C GLN A 77 -2.99 -1.19 -0.02
N ILE A 78 -2.17 -2.23 0.06
CA ILE A 78 -2.15 -3.11 1.22
C ILE A 78 -0.70 -3.22 1.70
N TYR A 79 -0.51 -3.26 3.00
CA TYR A 79 0.76 -3.63 3.61
C TYR A 79 0.44 -4.64 4.70
N SER A 80 1.17 -5.76 4.75
CA SER A 80 0.98 -6.74 5.81
C SER A 80 2.27 -7.42 6.22
N LYS A 81 2.42 -7.63 7.53
CA LYS A 81 3.46 -8.45 8.15
C LYS A 81 3.00 -9.90 8.37
N ASP A 82 1.70 -10.16 8.26
CA ASP A 82 1.09 -11.47 8.49
C ASP A 82 0.10 -11.78 7.36
N LEU A 83 0.55 -12.56 6.38
CA LEU A 83 -0.25 -12.91 5.20
C LEU A 83 -1.50 -13.74 5.54
N LYS A 84 -1.45 -14.56 6.60
CA LYS A 84 -2.60 -15.38 7.01
C LYS A 84 -3.69 -14.49 7.60
N ASN A 85 -3.31 -13.54 8.46
CA ASN A 85 -4.23 -12.55 8.98
C ASN A 85 -4.73 -11.60 7.87
N CYS A 86 -3.84 -11.18 6.96
CA CYS A 86 -4.21 -10.39 5.79
C CYS A 86 -5.33 -11.07 5.00
N GLN A 87 -5.16 -12.34 4.62
CA GLN A 87 -6.18 -13.08 3.87
C GLN A 87 -7.53 -13.06 4.60
N LYS A 88 -7.56 -13.28 5.92
CA LYS A 88 -8.80 -13.21 6.73
C LYS A 88 -9.43 -11.82 6.70
N CYS A 89 -8.64 -10.76 6.78
CA CYS A 89 -9.12 -9.37 6.70
C CYS A 89 -9.74 -9.07 5.33
N LEU A 90 -9.08 -9.48 4.24
CA LEU A 90 -9.49 -9.16 2.88
C LEU A 90 -10.76 -9.90 2.42
N VAL A 91 -11.18 -10.97 3.10
CA VAL A 91 -12.45 -11.67 2.78
C VAL A 91 -13.66 -10.76 2.98
N SER A 92 -13.59 -9.80 3.92
CA SER A 92 -14.72 -8.95 4.30
C SER A 92 -15.08 -7.93 3.21
N PRO A 93 -16.37 -7.80 2.83
CA PRO A 93 -16.82 -6.80 1.86
C PRO A 93 -16.67 -5.35 2.37
N GLU A 94 -16.58 -5.16 3.69
CA GLU A 94 -16.30 -3.85 4.29
C GLU A 94 -14.86 -3.40 4.04
N VAL A 95 -13.97 -4.32 3.72
CA VAL A 95 -12.55 -4.04 3.46
C VAL A 95 -12.30 -3.91 1.97
N ILE A 96 -12.72 -4.88 1.16
CA ILE A 96 -12.62 -4.85 -0.30
C ILE A 96 -13.99 -5.14 -0.92
N ASN A 97 -14.41 -4.28 -1.84
CA ASN A 97 -15.61 -4.53 -2.62
C ASN A 97 -15.28 -5.44 -3.82
N TRP A 98 -15.30 -6.75 -3.57
CA TRP A 98 -15.01 -7.77 -4.60
C TRP A 98 -16.03 -7.85 -5.74
N LYS A 99 -17.11 -7.06 -5.71
CA LYS A 99 -18.09 -7.00 -6.81
C LYS A 99 -17.65 -6.07 -7.95
N GLN A 100 -16.58 -5.29 -7.74
CA GLN A 100 -16.09 -4.28 -8.66
C GLN A 100 -14.83 -4.73 -9.40
N HIS A 101 -14.56 -4.12 -10.55
CA HIS A 101 -13.24 -4.10 -11.14
C HIS A 101 -12.34 -3.21 -10.29
N LEU A 102 -11.26 -3.79 -9.78
CA LEU A 102 -10.39 -3.14 -8.81
C LEU A 102 -8.93 -3.42 -9.10
N GLN A 103 -8.06 -2.57 -8.56
CA GLN A 103 -6.62 -2.76 -8.61
C GLN A 103 -6.06 -2.91 -7.20
N ILE A 104 -5.25 -3.95 -6.96
CA ILE A 104 -4.50 -4.12 -5.70
C ILE A 104 -3.02 -3.89 -5.97
N SER A 105 -2.39 -2.96 -5.26
CA SER A 105 -0.96 -2.65 -5.41
C SER A 105 -0.17 -3.07 -4.18
N GLN A 106 0.54 -4.21 -4.25
CA GLN A 106 1.48 -4.69 -3.23
C GLN A 106 2.39 -5.83 -3.78
N PRO A 107 3.70 -5.85 -3.46
CA PRO A 107 4.66 -6.82 -4.04
C PRO A 107 4.60 -8.28 -3.53
N SER A 108 4.05 -8.57 -2.36
CA SER A 108 4.09 -9.86 -1.66
C SER A 108 2.72 -10.49 -1.36
N LEU A 109 1.65 -10.10 -2.06
CA LEU A 109 0.27 -10.59 -1.81
C LEU A 109 -0.22 -11.58 -2.86
N ASN A 110 0.58 -11.97 -3.85
CA ASN A 110 0.14 -12.83 -4.95
C ASN A 110 -0.57 -14.09 -4.46
N GLU A 111 0.03 -14.84 -3.53
CA GLU A 111 -0.58 -16.07 -3.00
C GLU A 111 -1.91 -15.79 -2.29
N VAL A 112 -1.97 -14.72 -1.47
CA VAL A 112 -3.21 -14.31 -0.78
C VAL A 112 -4.31 -13.98 -1.79
N ILE A 113 -4.01 -13.22 -2.84
CA ILE A 113 -4.98 -12.84 -3.87
C ILE A 113 -5.43 -14.04 -4.69
N GLN A 114 -4.52 -14.95 -5.07
CA GLN A 114 -4.86 -16.18 -5.78
C GLN A 114 -5.79 -17.09 -4.95
N ASN A 115 -5.51 -17.24 -3.66
CA ASN A 115 -6.37 -18.00 -2.75
C ASN A 115 -7.78 -17.38 -2.63
N LEU A 116 -7.85 -16.05 -2.55
CA LEU A 116 -9.13 -15.33 -2.51
C LEU A 116 -9.89 -15.47 -3.84
N ALA A 117 -9.19 -15.41 -4.97
CA ALA A 117 -9.76 -15.59 -6.31
C ALA A 117 -10.40 -16.96 -6.48
N ALA A 118 -9.69 -18.02 -6.05
CA ALA A 118 -10.23 -19.38 -6.06
C ALA A 118 -11.47 -19.51 -5.16
N THR A 119 -11.44 -18.91 -3.97
CA THR A 119 -12.54 -19.01 -2.99
C THR A 119 -13.79 -18.23 -3.43
N LYS A 120 -13.61 -17.04 -4.03
CA LYS A 120 -14.70 -16.13 -4.41
C LYS A 120 -15.04 -16.17 -5.90
N SER A 121 -14.38 -17.02 -6.69
CA SER A 121 -14.62 -17.23 -8.13
C SER A 121 -14.49 -15.96 -8.99
N PHE A 122 -13.44 -15.15 -8.77
CA PHE A 122 -13.13 -13.99 -9.63
C PHE A 122 -11.85 -14.20 -10.43
N GLN A 123 -11.71 -13.45 -11.53
CA GLN A 123 -10.51 -13.49 -12.38
C GLN A 123 -9.44 -12.52 -11.87
N VAL A 124 -8.17 -12.92 -11.93
CA VAL A 124 -7.03 -12.09 -11.52
C VAL A 124 -6.05 -11.98 -12.68
N LYS A 125 -5.72 -10.75 -13.05
CA LYS A 125 -4.57 -10.44 -13.91
C LYS A 125 -3.44 -9.90 -13.05
N GLN A 126 -2.31 -10.59 -13.07
CA GLN A 126 -1.11 -10.16 -12.35
C GLN A 126 -0.20 -9.34 -13.28
N THR A 127 0.23 -8.18 -12.80
CA THR A 127 1.20 -7.32 -13.49
C THR A 127 2.41 -7.11 -12.57
N HIS A 128 3.61 -7.28 -13.11
CA HIS A 128 4.86 -6.99 -12.39
C HIS A 128 5.27 -5.54 -12.65
N CYS A 129 5.39 -4.76 -11.58
CA CYS A 129 5.84 -3.37 -11.64
C CYS A 129 7.10 -3.20 -10.79
N ILE A 130 8.12 -2.53 -11.34
CA ILE A 130 9.32 -2.16 -10.61
C ILE A 130 9.19 -0.69 -10.23
N LEU A 131 9.26 -0.39 -8.93
CA LEU A 131 9.28 0.99 -8.43
C LEU A 131 10.72 1.39 -8.14
N TYR A 132 11.17 2.46 -8.78
CA TYR A 132 12.49 3.03 -8.55
C TYR A 132 12.40 4.18 -7.54
N MET A 133 13.42 4.31 -6.69
CA MET A 133 13.61 5.44 -5.78
C MET A 133 14.99 6.03 -6.02
N THR A 134 15.10 7.35 -6.03
CA THR A 134 16.40 8.01 -6.19
C THR A 134 17.29 7.72 -4.99
N ALA A 135 18.61 7.64 -5.20
CA ALA A 135 19.56 7.38 -4.12
C ALA A 135 19.47 8.46 -3.02
N GLU A 136 19.21 9.71 -3.38
CA GLU A 136 18.97 10.80 -2.43
C GLU A 136 17.77 10.53 -1.52
N MET A 137 16.64 10.06 -2.09
CA MET A 137 15.46 9.71 -1.32
C MET A 137 15.71 8.50 -0.43
N ILE A 138 16.49 7.51 -0.89
CA ILE A 138 16.90 6.38 -0.06
C ILE A 138 17.77 6.88 1.11
N LYS A 139 18.76 7.75 0.88
CA LYS A 139 19.58 8.37 1.94
C LYS A 139 18.72 9.06 3.00
N LYS A 140 17.67 9.77 2.57
CA LYS A 140 16.79 10.50 3.47
C LYS A 140 15.82 9.60 4.23
N LEU A 141 15.24 8.59 3.57
CA LEU A 141 14.16 7.79 4.12
C LEU A 141 14.67 6.56 4.89
N VAL A 142 15.67 5.86 4.34
CA VAL A 142 16.21 4.61 4.87
C VAL A 142 17.73 4.53 4.59
N PRO A 143 18.56 5.34 5.28
CA PRO A 143 20.01 5.39 5.02
C PRO A 143 20.70 4.03 5.10
N SER A 144 20.23 3.15 5.98
CA SER A 144 20.76 1.79 6.18
C SER A 144 20.75 0.92 4.93
N LEU A 145 19.86 1.17 3.95
CA LEU A 145 19.85 0.44 2.67
C LEU A 145 21.06 0.75 1.78
N LEU A 146 21.80 1.83 2.07
CA LEU A 146 22.98 2.26 1.31
C LEU A 146 24.29 1.90 1.99
N GLU A 147 24.26 1.66 3.30
CA GLU A 147 25.46 1.31 4.10
C GLU A 147 26.04 -0.07 3.71
N GLY A 148 25.23 -0.96 3.12
CA GLY A 148 25.66 -2.28 2.65
C GLY A 148 26.17 -2.34 1.20
N LYS A 149 26.15 -1.24 0.44
CA LYS A 149 26.61 -1.20 -0.94
C LYS A 149 27.64 -0.10 -1.10
N ASN A 150 28.86 -0.47 -1.49
CA ASN A 150 29.85 0.45 -2.08
C ASN A 150 29.29 1.03 -3.39
N LEU A 151 28.31 1.92 -3.29
CA LEU A 151 27.77 2.64 -4.44
C LEU A 151 28.83 3.64 -4.86
N SER A 152 29.54 3.31 -5.95
CA SER A 152 30.51 4.23 -6.53
C SER A 152 29.80 5.56 -6.87
N PRO A 153 30.45 6.72 -6.67
CA PRO A 153 29.75 8.02 -6.70
C PRO A 153 29.27 8.47 -8.08
N ASN A 154 29.55 7.72 -9.15
CA ASN A 154 29.28 8.18 -10.52
C ASN A 154 27.87 7.76 -10.99
N CYS A 155 26.85 8.42 -10.45
CA CYS A 155 25.59 8.57 -11.17
C CYS A 155 25.81 9.63 -12.26
N GLY A 156 26.13 9.19 -13.47
CA GLY A 156 26.28 10.06 -14.63
C GLY A 156 25.04 10.91 -14.84
N LYS A 157 25.23 12.21 -15.09
CA LYS A 157 24.15 13.12 -15.47
C LYS A 157 23.41 12.55 -16.69
N PRO A 158 22.07 12.57 -16.71
CA PRO A 158 21.34 12.19 -17.91
C PRO A 158 21.76 13.12 -19.06
N LYS A 159 22.18 12.52 -20.19
CA LYS A 159 22.35 13.28 -21.42
C LYS A 159 20.97 13.78 -21.85
N ALA A 160 20.86 15.08 -22.09
CA ALA A 160 19.70 15.67 -22.73
C ALA A 160 19.49 15.00 -24.10
N MET A 161 18.24 14.68 -24.41
CA MET A 161 17.80 14.21 -25.72
C MET A 161 17.23 15.39 -26.50
#